data_AF-A0A2T7TPF0-F1
#
_entry.id   AF-A0A2T7TPF0-F1
#
_cell.length_a   1.000
_cell.length_b   1.000
_cell.length_c   1.000
_cell.angle_alpha   90.00
_cell.angle_beta   90.00
_cell.angle_gamma   90.00
#
_symmetry.space_group_name_H-M   'P 1'
#
loop_
_entity.id
_entity.type
_entity.pdbx_description
1 polymer ?
#
loop_
_entity_poly.entity_id
_entity_poly.type
_entity_poly.pdbx_seq_one_letter_code
_entity_poly.pdbx_strand_id
1 'polypeptide(L)'
;MALLALTLLVLAALGYFLFRKVKALLKEVEHASEVLDRTTNPPTSADGAVREPSIAVFRDPGTVRDEGAEAKALRVAYRRERRIRRRVGRGQPVSLRDLPHV
;
A
#
# COMPACT_ATOMS: atom_id res chain seq x y z
N MET A 1 -4.16 42.68 25.25
CA MET A 1 -4.81 41.35 25.05
C MET A 1 -4.83 40.90 23.60
N ALA A 2 -5.14 41.77 22.62
CA ALA A 2 -5.19 41.39 21.20
C ALA A 2 -3.88 40.76 20.65
N LEU A 3 -2.71 41.28 21.03
CA LEU A 3 -1.41 40.73 20.62
C LEU A 3 -1.17 39.31 21.16
N LEU A 4 -1.53 39.06 22.42
CA LEU A 4 -1.43 37.72 23.04
C LEU A 4 -2.35 36.70 22.37
N ALA A 5 -3.57 37.12 22.02
CA ALA A 5 -4.50 36.27 21.28
C ALA A 5 -3.96 35.93 19.87
N LEU A 6 -3.39 36.93 19.19
CA LEU A 6 -2.80 36.74 17.85
C LEU A 6 -1.57 35.81 17.89
N THR A 7 -0.69 35.96 18.87
CA THR A 7 0.49 35.08 18.99
C THR A 7 0.08 33.64 19.30
N LEU A 8 -0.88 33.43 20.19
CA LEU A 8 -1.42 32.09 20.46
C LEU A 8 -2.07 31.47 19.23
N LEU A 9 -2.83 32.25 18.47
CA LEU A 9 -3.45 31.79 17.22
C LEU A 9 -2.41 31.35 16.19
N VAL A 10 -1.35 32.14 16.01
CA VAL A 10 -0.25 31.80 15.09
C VAL A 10 0.47 30.52 15.54
N LEU A 11 0.80 30.39 16.83
CA LEU A 11 1.45 29.20 17.37
C LEU A 11 0.57 27.95 17.23
N ALA A 12 -0.72 28.05 17.52
CA ALA A 12 -1.67 26.96 17.36
C ALA A 12 -1.81 26.55 15.89
N ALA A 13 -1.91 27.52 14.98
CA ALA A 13 -1.95 27.25 13.54
C ALA A 13 -0.66 26.56 13.07
N LEU A 14 0.52 27.08 13.43
CA LEU A 14 1.80 26.47 13.07
C LEU A 14 1.91 25.04 13.61
N GLY A 15 1.55 24.85 14.87
CA GLY A 15 1.53 23.53 15.53
C GLY A 15 0.60 22.56 14.80
N TYR A 16 -0.60 23.00 14.43
CA TYR A 16 -1.55 22.19 13.67
C TYR A 16 -1.03 21.81 12.28
N PHE A 17 -0.45 22.76 11.54
CA PHE A 17 0.12 22.47 10.22
C PHE A 17 1.30 21.50 10.31
N LEU A 18 2.17 21.67 11.30
CA LEU A 18 3.31 20.78 11.51
C LEU A 18 2.85 19.39 11.93
N PHE A 19 1.92 19.29 12.88
CA PHE A 19 1.34 18.04 13.34
C PHE A 19 0.72 17.27 12.18
N ARG A 20 -0.03 17.94 11.31
CA ARG A 20 -0.65 17.32 10.14
C ARG A 20 0.42 16.76 9.18
N LYS A 21 1.51 17.48 8.95
CA LYS A 21 2.64 17.02 8.11
C LYS A 21 3.36 15.83 8.75
N VAL A 22 3.67 15.90 10.04
CA VAL A 22 4.34 14.82 10.78
C VAL A 22 3.49 13.56 10.80
N LYS A 23 2.17 13.67 10.99
CA LYS A 23 1.26 12.51 10.95
C LYS A 23 1.22 11.84 9.58
N ALA A 24 1.33 12.62 8.49
CA ALA A 24 1.43 12.05 7.14
C ALA A 24 2.73 11.26 6.97
N LEU A 25 3.85 11.82 7.43
CA LEU A 25 5.15 11.13 7.41
C LEU A 25 5.16 9.87 8.28
N LEU A 26 4.59 9.92 9.49
CA LEU A 26 4.48 8.76 10.37
C LEU A 26 3.71 7.62 9.70
N LYS A 27 2.64 7.93 8.97
CA LYS A 27 1.87 6.92 8.22
C LYS A 27 2.69 6.30 7.07
N GLU A 28 3.53 7.09 6.41
CA GLU A 28 4.44 6.59 5.37
C GLU A 28 5.54 5.72 5.96
N VAL A 29 6.10 6.11 7.11
CA VAL A 29 7.10 5.32 7.86
C VAL A 29 6.51 4.03 8.38
N GLU A 30 5.29 4.05 8.91
CA GLU A 30 4.58 2.86 9.38
C GLU A 30 4.37 1.87 8.23
N HIS A 31 3.90 2.34 7.07
CA HIS A 31 3.77 1.51 5.87
C HIS A 31 5.13 0.97 5.38
N ALA A 32 6.19 1.78 5.44
CA ALA A 32 7.54 1.32 5.09
C ALA A 32 8.05 0.26 6.08
N SER A 33 7.74 0.41 7.38
CA SER A 33 8.08 -0.56 8.41
C SER A 33 7.31 -1.86 8.25
N GLU A 34 6.03 -1.84 7.86
CA GLU A 34 5.25 -3.07 7.60
C GLU A 34 5.82 -3.85 6.41
N VAL A 35 6.27 -3.14 5.37
CA VAL A 35 6.96 -3.76 4.24
C VAL A 35 8.30 -4.35 4.68
N LEU A 36 9.07 -3.62 5.49
CA LEU A 36 10.37 -4.09 5.99
C LEU A 36 10.21 -5.31 6.92
N ASP A 37 9.21 -5.30 7.80
CA ASP A 37 8.91 -6.41 8.70
C ASP A 37 8.48 -7.65 7.90
N ARG A 38 7.66 -7.48 6.85
CA ARG A 38 7.33 -8.60 5.93
C ARG A 38 8.54 -9.16 5.18
N THR A 39 9.56 -8.34 4.93
CA THR A 39 10.82 -8.83 4.32
C THR A 39 11.78 -9.46 5.32
N THR A 40 11.78 -9.00 6.58
CA THR A 40 12.74 -9.44 7.61
C THR A 40 12.21 -10.64 8.38
N ASN A 41 10.91 -10.64 8.68
CA ASN A 41 10.12 -11.77 9.09
C ASN A 41 9.20 -12.12 7.92
N PRO A 42 9.69 -12.86 6.91
CA PRO A 42 8.78 -13.51 6.00
C PRO A 42 7.82 -14.32 6.88
N PRO A 43 6.48 -14.20 6.69
CA PRO A 43 5.59 -15.11 7.38
C PRO A 43 6.15 -16.50 7.14
N THR A 44 6.31 -17.30 8.20
CA THR A 44 6.50 -18.75 8.09
C THR A 44 5.27 -19.27 7.36
N SER A 45 5.29 -19.07 6.05
CA SER A 45 4.40 -19.71 5.14
C SER A 45 4.88 -21.14 5.27
N ALA A 46 4.09 -21.96 5.95
CA ALA A 46 4.11 -23.39 5.77
C ALA A 46 3.81 -23.80 4.30
N ASP A 47 3.96 -22.89 3.33
CA ASP A 47 3.73 -23.09 1.90
C ASP A 47 4.48 -22.10 0.98
N GLY A 48 5.48 -21.37 1.51
CA GLY A 48 6.20 -20.32 0.78
C GLY A 48 7.64 -20.71 0.45
N ALA A 49 7.84 -21.88 -0.13
CA ALA A 49 9.14 -22.21 -0.70
C ALA A 49 9.48 -21.12 -1.73
N VAL A 50 10.66 -20.49 -1.59
CA VAL A 50 11.29 -19.75 -2.68
C VAL A 50 11.27 -20.68 -3.87
N ARG A 51 10.38 -20.41 -4.82
CA ARG A 51 10.14 -21.28 -5.95
C ARG A 51 11.36 -21.17 -6.84
N GLU A 52 12.34 -22.03 -6.61
CA GLU A 52 13.43 -22.26 -7.55
C GLU A 52 12.78 -22.37 -8.94
N PRO A 53 13.37 -21.77 -9.98
CA PRO A 53 12.83 -21.84 -11.33
C PRO A 53 12.78 -23.29 -11.78
N SER A 54 11.68 -23.98 -11.45
CA SER A 54 11.48 -25.38 -11.74
C SER A 54 11.10 -25.46 -13.20
N ILE A 55 11.89 -26.20 -13.97
CA ILE A 55 11.63 -26.45 -15.39
C ILE A 55 10.23 -27.05 -15.52
N ALA A 56 9.29 -26.30 -16.09
CA ALA A 56 7.87 -26.65 -16.17
C ALA A 56 7.60 -27.94 -16.99
N VAL A 57 8.62 -28.44 -17.70
CA VAL A 57 8.56 -29.65 -18.53
C VAL A 57 8.17 -30.90 -17.74
N PHE A 58 8.50 -30.96 -16.44
CA PHE A 58 8.22 -32.13 -15.59
C PHE A 58 7.06 -31.95 -14.61
N ARG A 59 6.34 -30.82 -14.66
CA ARG A 59 5.20 -30.56 -13.77
C ARG A 59 3.90 -31.00 -14.42
N ASP A 60 2.94 -31.38 -13.59
CA ASP A 60 1.59 -31.66 -14.05
C ASP A 60 0.98 -30.40 -14.72
N PRO A 61 0.51 -30.48 -15.98
CA PRO A 61 0.00 -29.32 -16.70
C PRO A 61 -1.26 -28.71 -16.09
N GLY A 62 -2.06 -29.47 -15.33
CA GLY A 62 -3.19 -28.93 -14.57
C GLY A 62 -2.70 -27.94 -13.53
N THR A 63 -1.78 -28.37 -12.67
CA THR A 63 -1.21 -27.52 -11.60
C THR A 63 -0.55 -26.24 -12.14
N VAL A 64 0.18 -26.32 -13.26
CA VAL A 64 0.85 -25.14 -13.86
C VAL A 64 -0.17 -24.12 -14.39
N ARG A 65 -1.31 -24.58 -14.91
CA ARG A 65 -2.37 -23.69 -15.40
C ARG A 65 -3.05 -22.96 -14.25
N ASP A 66 -3.32 -23.64 -13.15
CA ASP A 66 -3.99 -23.08 -11.98
C ASP A 66 -3.11 -22.01 -11.34
N GLU A 67 -1.85 -22.31 -11.07
CA GLU A 67 -0.87 -21.34 -10.57
C GLU A 67 -0.67 -20.16 -11.53
N GLY A 68 -0.71 -20.42 -12.85
CA GLY A 68 -0.65 -19.40 -13.88
C GLY A 68 -1.86 -18.45 -13.84
N ALA A 69 -3.05 -18.99 -13.60
CA ALA A 69 -4.28 -18.23 -13.44
C ALA A 69 -4.24 -17.35 -12.18
N GLU A 70 -3.76 -17.89 -11.06
CA GLU A 70 -3.54 -17.16 -9.81
C GLU A 70 -2.52 -16.03 -10.00
N ALA A 71 -1.35 -16.34 -10.57
CA ALA A 71 -0.32 -15.35 -10.85
C ALA A 71 -0.83 -14.25 -11.80
N LYS A 72 -1.67 -14.61 -12.78
CA LYS A 72 -2.33 -13.64 -13.66
C LYS A 72 -3.31 -12.75 -12.88
N ALA A 73 -4.13 -13.31 -11.99
CA ALA A 73 -5.06 -12.56 -11.17
C ALA A 73 -4.33 -11.54 -10.29
N LEU A 74 -3.22 -11.94 -9.65
CA LEU A 74 -2.39 -11.05 -8.85
C LEU A 74 -1.82 -9.88 -9.67
N ARG A 75 -1.29 -10.16 -10.88
CA ARG A 75 -0.78 -9.11 -11.79
C ARG A 75 -1.87 -8.13 -12.21
N VAL A 76 -3.09 -8.62 -12.47
CA VAL A 76 -4.24 -7.78 -12.82
C VAL A 76 -4.63 -6.89 -11.64
N ALA A 77 -4.72 -7.46 -10.44
CA ALA A 77 -5.03 -6.73 -9.21
C ALA A 77 -4.01 -5.63 -8.93
N TYR A 78 -2.71 -5.93 -9.01
CA TYR A 78 -1.63 -4.96 -8.82
C TYR A 78 -1.71 -3.81 -9.83
N ARG A 79 -1.97 -4.12 -11.11
CA ARG A 79 -2.14 -3.09 -12.16
C ARG A 79 -3.37 -2.21 -11.89
N ARG A 80 -4.48 -2.80 -11.43
CA ARG A 80 -5.70 -2.07 -11.07
C ARG A 80 -5.43 -1.12 -9.91
N GLU A 81 -4.81 -1.60 -8.84
CA GLU A 81 -4.48 -0.78 -7.66
C GLU A 81 -3.57 0.40 -8.03
N ARG A 82 -2.54 0.15 -8.86
CA ARG A 82 -1.64 1.21 -9.34
C ARG A 82 -2.40 2.28 -10.14
N ARG A 83 -3.39 1.89 -10.95
CA ARG A 83 -4.24 2.83 -11.71
C ARG A 83 -5.12 3.65 -10.75
N ILE A 84 -5.75 3.00 -9.78
CA ILE A 84 -6.59 3.65 -8.76
C ILE A 84 -5.76 4.68 -7.99
N ARG A 85 -4.62 4.28 -7.43
CA ARG A 85 -3.72 5.16 -6.66
C ARG A 85 -3.31 6.40 -7.45
N ARG A 86 -2.99 6.23 -8.74
CA ARG A 86 -2.67 7.35 -9.66
C ARG A 86 -3.86 8.28 -9.90
N ARG A 87 -5.07 7.75 -10.04
CA ARG A 87 -6.29 8.56 -10.26
C ARG A 87 -6.68 9.33 -9.00
N VAL A 88 -6.67 8.66 -7.84
CA VAL A 88 -6.95 9.29 -6.53
C VAL A 88 -5.97 10.43 -6.26
N GLY A 89 -4.67 10.22 -6.47
CA GLY A 89 -3.67 11.28 -6.28
C GLY A 89 -3.83 12.47 -7.23
N ARG A 90 -4.55 12.32 -8.35
CA ARG A 90 -4.85 13.39 -9.32
C ARG A 90 -6.26 13.98 -9.14
N GLY A 91 -7.03 13.53 -8.15
CA GLY A 91 -8.43 13.95 -7.96
C GLY A 91 -9.36 13.51 -9.10
N GLN A 92 -8.97 12.50 -9.89
CA GLN A 92 -9.81 11.98 -10.97
C GLN A 92 -10.88 11.03 -10.43
N PRO A 93 -12.08 10.98 -11.05
CA PRO A 93 -13.13 10.06 -10.63
C PRO A 93 -12.67 8.60 -10.76
N VAL A 94 -12.97 7.83 -9.72
CA VAL A 94 -12.70 6.39 -9.60
C VAL A 94 -14.03 5.67 -9.42
N SER A 95 -14.15 4.44 -9.91
CA SER A 95 -15.34 3.61 -9.72
C SER A 95 -15.63 3.40 -8.23
N LEU A 96 -16.90 3.40 -7.83
CA LEU A 96 -17.30 3.13 -6.45
C LEU A 96 -16.82 1.75 -5.97
N ARG A 97 -16.75 0.75 -6.86
CA ARG A 97 -16.23 -0.60 -6.55
C ARG A 97 -14.73 -0.63 -6.24
N ASP A 98 -14.02 0.46 -6.46
CA ASP A 98 -12.59 0.61 -6.19
C ASP A 98 -12.32 1.39 -4.89
N LEU A 99 -13.36 1.97 -4.24
CA LEU A 99 -13.20 2.75 -3.02
C LEU A 99 -13.33 1.85 -1.78
N PRO A 100 -12.41 1.93 -0.81
CA PRO A 100 -12.40 1.05 0.37
C PRO A 100 -13.44 1.43 1.46
N HIS A 101 -14.30 2.42 1.20
CA HIS A 101 -15.19 3.04 2.21
C HIS A 101 -16.59 3.34 1.67
N VAL A 102 -17.08 2.51 0.75
CA VAL A 102 -18.49 2.48 0.31
C VAL A 102 -19.11 1.14 0.68
#